data_AF-A0A388KG50-F1
#
_entry.id   AF-A0A388KG50-F1
#
_cell.length_a   1.000
_cell.length_b   1.000
_cell.length_c   1.000
_cell.angle_alpha   90.00
_cell.angle_beta   90.00
_cell.angle_gamma   90.00
#
_symmetry.space_group_name_H-M   'P 1'
#
loop_
_entity.id
_entity.type
_entity.pdbx_description
1 polymer ?
#
loop_
_entity_poly.entity_id
_entity_poly.type
_entity_poly.pdbx_seq_one_letter_code
_entity_poly.pdbx_strand_id
1 'polypeptide(L)'
;MPPSNGAVKQQHGNARIIKALQIDKITRETDLKEEVLGTALAYLEVGEDQHVRVRSQAFTTCSITFHKRSPEDLRRRSSLVDAILRRAHHKQGHFIVDVPAVAMDLRVSLNDVQEELNRLQAGGELNFEMKNASFCFDVVKQPNDLCELTLKLAQHMKSVEDCKIAKLDTMYKAAAAAMEGADAQKTFQRWISDYFESSKDPSIKESPPPGIIKASRYGEMTHHLFWSR
;
A
#
# COMPACT_ATOMS: atom_id res chain seq x y z
N MET A 1 -6.20 -48.77 22.44
CA MET A 1 -5.58 -47.95 21.38
C MET A 1 -6.28 -46.60 21.32
N PRO A 2 -5.65 -45.50 21.72
CA PRO A 2 -6.08 -44.16 21.36
C PRO A 2 -5.31 -43.68 20.11
N PRO A 3 -5.90 -42.84 19.24
CA PRO A 3 -5.21 -42.32 18.06
C PRO A 3 -4.24 -41.19 18.43
N SER A 4 -3.16 -41.17 17.66
CA SER A 4 -2.00 -40.28 17.72
C SER A 4 -2.33 -38.79 17.55
N ASN A 5 -1.79 -37.98 18.46
CA ASN A 5 -1.70 -36.52 18.35
C ASN A 5 -0.93 -36.12 17.08
N GLY A 6 -1.63 -35.51 16.13
CA GLY A 6 -1.00 -34.78 15.02
C GLY A 6 -0.35 -33.51 15.54
N ALA A 7 0.97 -33.54 15.69
CA ALA A 7 1.77 -32.34 15.94
C ALA A 7 1.65 -31.41 14.73
N VAL A 8 0.89 -30.33 14.87
CA VAL A 8 0.91 -29.20 13.96
C VAL A 8 2.32 -28.61 14.01
N LYS A 9 3.09 -28.85 12.95
CA LYS A 9 4.37 -28.18 12.73
C LYS A 9 4.09 -26.68 12.62
N GLN A 10 4.33 -25.95 13.70
CA GLN A 10 4.48 -24.50 13.67
C GLN A 10 5.66 -24.19 12.75
N GLN A 11 5.34 -23.74 11.53
CA GLN A 11 6.30 -23.16 10.62
C GLN A 11 6.94 -21.97 11.33
N HIS A 12 8.21 -22.12 11.71
CA HIS A 12 9.06 -21.06 12.19
C HIS A 12 9.27 -20.08 11.02
N GLY A 13 8.41 -19.08 10.92
CA GLY A 13 8.55 -18.00 9.93
C GLY A 13 9.72 -17.11 10.34
N ASN A 14 10.73 -17.00 9.45
CA ASN A 14 11.75 -15.95 9.52
C ASN A 14 11.13 -14.61 9.93
N ALA A 15 11.76 -13.90 10.85
CA ALA A 15 11.31 -12.60 11.32
C ALA A 15 11.12 -11.67 10.11
N ARG A 16 9.85 -11.38 9.75
CA ARG A 16 9.51 -10.49 8.65
C ARG A 16 9.71 -9.05 9.13
N ILE A 17 10.66 -8.35 8.54
CA ILE A 17 10.89 -6.94 8.84
C ILE A 17 9.86 -6.12 8.06
N ILE A 18 8.85 -5.63 8.76
CA ILE A 18 7.85 -4.72 8.20
C ILE A 18 8.49 -3.33 8.15
N LYS A 19 8.47 -2.71 6.96
CA LYS A 19 8.89 -1.33 6.74
C LYS A 19 7.69 -0.49 6.29
N ALA A 20 7.77 0.79 6.61
CA ALA A 20 6.78 1.79 6.26
C ALA A 20 7.45 2.98 5.55
N LEU A 21 6.92 3.37 4.40
CA LEU A 21 7.27 4.60 3.71
C LEU A 21 6.12 5.59 3.86
N GLN A 22 6.32 6.62 4.69
CA GLN A 22 5.34 7.71 4.87
C GLN A 22 5.19 8.51 3.60
N ILE A 23 3.99 8.49 3.01
CA ILE A 23 3.70 9.02 1.68
C ILE A 23 4.01 10.50 1.63
N ASP A 24 3.39 11.32 2.49
CA ASP A 24 3.61 12.77 2.51
C ASP A 24 5.08 13.17 2.72
N LYS A 25 5.85 12.33 3.43
CA LYS A 25 7.26 12.60 3.66
C LYS A 25 8.05 12.33 2.40
N ILE A 26 7.92 11.14 1.83
CA ILE A 26 8.72 10.72 0.69
C ILE A 26 8.34 11.48 -0.59
N THR A 27 7.06 11.83 -0.78
CA THR A 27 6.63 12.66 -1.92
C THR A 27 7.28 14.04 -1.89
N ARG A 28 7.38 14.66 -0.70
CA ARG A 28 8.09 15.93 -0.50
C ARG A 28 9.59 15.83 -0.68
N GLU A 29 10.21 14.74 -0.22
CA GLU A 29 11.66 14.55 -0.29
C GLU A 29 12.14 14.18 -1.70
N THR A 30 11.31 13.47 -2.48
CA THR A 30 11.68 12.94 -3.80
C THR A 30 11.05 13.68 -4.97
N ASP A 31 10.11 14.58 -4.71
CA ASP A 31 9.27 15.23 -5.73
C ASP A 31 8.52 14.23 -6.64
N LEU A 32 8.22 13.05 -6.10
CA LEU A 32 7.43 12.01 -6.77
C LEU A 32 6.02 12.00 -6.22
N LYS A 33 5.03 11.84 -7.09
CA LYS A 33 3.65 11.64 -6.68
C LYS A 33 3.43 10.24 -6.09
N GLU A 34 2.40 10.10 -5.28
CA GLU A 34 2.03 8.84 -4.62
C GLU A 34 1.87 7.67 -5.62
N GLU A 35 1.24 7.91 -6.76
CA GLU A 35 1.03 6.89 -7.79
C GLU A 35 2.34 6.42 -8.45
N VAL A 36 3.36 7.27 -8.50
CA VAL A 36 4.69 6.92 -9.04
C VAL A 36 5.42 6.01 -8.05
N LEU A 37 5.33 6.32 -6.75
CA LEU A 37 5.87 5.47 -5.69
C LEU A 37 5.19 4.10 -5.66
N GLY A 38 3.87 4.07 -5.84
CA GLY A 38 3.11 2.83 -5.98
C GLY A 38 3.57 2.00 -7.18
N THR A 39 3.85 2.64 -8.32
CA THR A 39 4.37 1.96 -9.52
C THR A 39 5.76 1.38 -9.27
N ALA A 40 6.64 2.11 -8.59
CA ALA A 40 7.96 1.62 -8.22
C ALA A 40 7.90 0.43 -7.25
N LEU A 41 7.04 0.50 -6.23
CA LEU A 41 6.83 -0.61 -5.30
C LEU A 41 6.23 -1.84 -5.98
N ALA A 42 5.30 -1.65 -6.93
CA ALA A 42 4.75 -2.73 -7.73
C ALA A 42 5.85 -3.42 -8.54
N TYR A 43 6.73 -2.66 -9.19
CA TYR A 43 7.89 -3.23 -9.89
C TYR A 43 8.78 -4.07 -8.97
N LEU A 44 9.04 -3.60 -7.75
CA LEU A 44 9.85 -4.34 -6.76
C LEU A 44 9.15 -5.60 -6.19
N GLU A 45 7.82 -5.69 -6.32
CA GLU A 45 7.03 -6.82 -5.82
C GLU A 45 6.81 -7.92 -6.87
N VAL A 46 6.53 -7.53 -8.12
CA VAL A 46 6.16 -8.46 -9.21
C VAL A 46 7.13 -8.45 -10.40
N GLY A 47 8.23 -7.70 -10.32
CA GLY A 47 9.28 -7.72 -11.34
C GLY A 47 10.04 -9.04 -11.39
N GLU A 48 11.06 -9.09 -12.26
CA GLU A 48 11.90 -10.29 -12.46
C GLU A 48 12.48 -10.85 -11.15
N ASP A 49 12.83 -9.95 -10.23
CA ASP A 49 13.30 -10.25 -8.88
C ASP A 49 12.37 -9.61 -7.84
N GLN A 50 11.66 -10.43 -7.08
CA GLN A 50 10.85 -9.96 -5.96
C GLN A 50 11.75 -9.54 -4.79
N HIS A 51 11.80 -8.24 -4.51
CA HIS A 51 12.56 -7.65 -3.40
C HIS A 51 11.68 -7.31 -2.21
N VAL A 52 10.44 -6.89 -2.47
CA VAL A 52 9.47 -6.50 -1.46
C VAL A 52 8.16 -7.25 -1.63
N ARG A 53 7.35 -7.26 -0.58
CA ARG A 53 5.94 -7.66 -0.64
C ARG A 53 5.08 -6.55 -0.06
N VAL A 54 4.27 -5.91 -0.87
CA VAL A 54 3.41 -4.81 -0.46
C VAL A 54 2.21 -5.39 0.28
N ARG A 55 1.86 -4.84 1.44
CA ARG A 55 0.80 -5.39 2.31
C ARG A 55 -0.49 -4.60 2.21
N SER A 56 -0.39 -3.29 2.35
CA SER A 56 -1.48 -2.33 2.15
C SER A 56 -0.93 -0.92 2.37
N GLN A 57 -1.63 0.07 1.85
CA GLN A 57 -1.50 1.43 2.35
C GLN A 57 -2.15 1.47 3.73
N ALA A 58 -1.40 1.86 4.76
CA ALA A 58 -1.87 1.93 6.13
C ALA A 58 -1.36 3.21 6.79
N PHE A 59 -2.10 3.69 7.77
CA PHE A 59 -1.64 4.74 8.66
C PHE A 59 -0.70 4.12 9.69
N THR A 60 0.50 4.65 9.82
CA THR A 60 1.56 3.99 10.63
C THR A 60 1.79 4.66 11.97
N THR A 61 1.25 5.86 12.17
CA THR A 61 1.36 6.55 13.45
C THR A 61 0.02 6.54 14.14
N CYS A 62 -0.02 6.00 15.36
CA CYS A 62 -1.21 5.99 16.18
C CYS A 62 -1.05 7.00 17.33
N SER A 63 -2.06 7.86 17.51
CA SER A 63 -2.17 8.77 18.65
C SER A 63 -3.26 8.25 19.58
N ILE A 64 -2.90 7.92 20.82
CA ILE A 64 -3.77 7.21 21.77
C ILE A 64 -3.99 8.08 23.01
N THR A 65 -5.25 8.15 23.46
CA THR A 65 -5.63 8.74 24.75
C THR A 65 -6.31 7.68 25.59
N PHE A 66 -5.81 7.45 26.82
CA PHE A 66 -6.45 6.54 27.77
C PHE A 66 -7.49 7.28 28.60
N HIS A 67 -8.61 6.63 28.92
CA HIS A 67 -9.72 7.26 29.63
C HIS A 67 -10.06 6.55 30.93
N LYS A 68 -10.63 5.35 30.83
CA LYS A 68 -11.29 4.65 31.94
C LYS A 68 -10.32 4.09 32.98
N ARG A 69 -9.22 3.50 32.51
CA ARG A 69 -8.17 2.90 33.34
C ARG A 69 -6.85 3.56 33.04
N SER A 70 -5.97 3.60 34.04
CA SER A 70 -4.63 4.11 33.82
C SER A 70 -3.88 3.24 32.80
N PRO A 71 -2.98 3.83 31.99
CA PRO A 71 -2.18 3.06 31.04
C PRO A 71 -1.42 1.91 31.71
N GLU A 72 -0.91 2.12 32.93
CA GLU A 72 -0.18 1.12 33.70
C GLU A 72 -1.05 -0.06 34.15
N ASP A 73 -2.35 0.17 34.41
CA ASP A 73 -3.28 -0.91 34.76
C ASP A 73 -3.64 -1.75 33.54
N LEU A 74 -3.82 -1.11 32.38
CA LEU A 74 -4.10 -1.79 31.12
C LEU A 74 -2.87 -2.56 30.61
N ARG A 75 -1.66 -2.02 30.82
CA ARG A 75 -0.39 -2.67 30.49
C ARG A 75 -0.30 -4.11 31.03
N ARG A 76 -0.76 -4.33 32.27
CA ARG A 76 -0.71 -5.65 32.90
C ARG A 76 -1.70 -6.66 32.32
N ARG A 77 -2.63 -6.21 31.47
CA ARG A 77 -3.77 -7.00 30.94
C ARG A 77 -3.76 -7.14 29.43
N SER A 78 -3.10 -6.23 28.72
CA SER A 78 -3.01 -6.22 27.26
C SER A 78 -1.54 -6.15 26.84
N SER A 79 -1.07 -7.21 26.17
CA SER A 79 0.25 -7.24 25.55
C SER A 79 0.42 -6.12 24.52
N LEU A 80 -0.66 -5.74 23.83
CA LEU A 80 -0.66 -4.60 22.93
C LEU A 80 -0.36 -3.29 23.66
N VAL A 81 -1.09 -2.99 24.75
CA VAL A 81 -0.87 -1.76 25.52
C VAL A 81 0.54 -1.73 26.11
N ASP A 82 1.06 -2.86 26.58
CA ASP A 82 2.44 -2.98 27.04
C ASP A 82 3.46 -2.66 25.93
N ALA A 83 3.29 -3.23 24.74
CA ALA A 83 4.17 -2.92 23.60
C ALA A 83 4.06 -1.46 23.14
N ILE A 84 2.84 -0.88 23.14
CA ILE A 84 2.62 0.53 22.83
C ILE A 84 3.36 1.41 23.82
N LEU A 85 3.19 1.19 25.13
CA LEU A 85 3.81 2.04 26.16
C LEU A 85 5.33 1.96 26.16
N ARG A 86 5.92 0.82 25.75
CA ARG A 86 7.38 0.72 25.56
C ARG A 86 7.91 1.55 24.40
N ARG A 87 7.11 1.79 23.35
CA ARG A 87 7.52 2.49 22.13
C ARG A 87 6.99 3.91 22.01
N ALA A 88 5.95 4.23 22.76
CA ALA A 88 5.25 5.50 22.64
C ALA A 88 6.10 6.65 23.18
N HIS A 89 6.04 7.78 22.49
CA HIS A 89 6.44 9.05 23.05
C HIS A 89 5.20 9.80 23.51
N HIS A 90 5.28 10.47 24.65
CA HIS A 90 4.16 11.21 25.20
C HIS A 90 4.21 12.67 24.72
N LYS A 91 3.13 13.16 24.12
CA LYS A 91 3.02 14.53 23.62
C LYS A 91 1.60 15.05 23.84
N GLN A 92 1.48 16.16 24.56
CA GLN A 92 0.20 16.86 24.79
C GLN A 92 -0.94 15.96 25.33
N GLY A 93 -0.61 15.01 26.23
CA GLY A 93 -1.61 14.09 26.79
C GLY A 93 -1.94 12.88 25.91
N HIS A 94 -1.25 12.72 24.78
CA HIS A 94 -1.39 11.59 23.89
C HIS A 94 -0.13 10.71 23.89
N PHE A 95 -0.33 9.41 23.74
CA PHE A 95 0.70 8.43 23.45
C PHE A 95 0.81 8.27 21.93
N ILE A 96 1.92 8.70 21.35
CA ILE A 96 2.15 8.61 19.92
C ILE A 96 3.12 7.46 19.64
N VAL A 97 2.73 6.53 18.76
CA VAL A 97 3.48 5.28 18.52
C VAL A 97 3.51 4.90 17.05
N ASP A 98 4.59 4.23 16.64
CA ASP A 98 4.75 3.58 15.33
C ASP A 98 4.14 2.17 15.36
N VAL A 99 3.03 1.99 14.64
CA VAL A 99 2.21 0.77 14.63
C VAL A 99 2.95 -0.43 14.01
N PRO A 100 3.60 -0.31 12.84
CA PRO A 100 4.52 -1.33 12.34
C PRO A 100 5.54 -1.82 13.37
N ALA A 101 6.14 -0.91 14.14
CA ALA A 101 7.13 -1.28 15.14
C ALA A 101 6.51 -2.08 16.31
N VAL A 102 5.30 -1.72 16.72
CA VAL A 102 4.51 -2.48 17.71
C VAL A 102 4.13 -3.87 17.19
N ALA A 103 3.65 -3.97 15.95
CA ALA A 103 3.31 -5.24 15.32
C ALA A 103 4.52 -6.18 15.24
N MET A 104 5.71 -5.64 14.92
CA MET A 104 6.96 -6.39 14.91
C MET A 104 7.33 -6.94 16.29
N ASP A 105 7.23 -6.13 17.35
CA ASP A 105 7.53 -6.58 18.72
C ASP A 105 6.63 -7.73 19.18
N LEU A 106 5.34 -7.64 18.82
CA LEU A 106 4.33 -8.62 19.19
C LEU A 106 4.31 -9.83 18.26
N ARG A 107 5.00 -9.75 17.10
CA ARG A 107 4.98 -10.75 16.03
C ARG A 107 3.56 -11.06 15.53
N VAL A 108 2.74 -10.02 15.41
CA VAL A 108 1.35 -10.08 14.90
C VAL A 108 1.22 -9.27 13.61
N SER A 109 0.10 -9.40 12.91
CA SER A 109 -0.17 -8.56 11.74
C SER A 109 -0.61 -7.15 12.12
N LEU A 110 -0.51 -6.20 11.18
CA LEU A 110 -1.05 -4.85 11.36
C LEU A 110 -2.57 -4.87 11.59
N ASN A 111 -3.28 -5.82 10.99
CA ASN A 111 -4.72 -5.99 11.18
C ASN A 111 -5.03 -6.44 12.61
N ASP A 112 -4.27 -7.38 13.17
CA ASP A 112 -4.47 -7.82 14.56
C ASP A 112 -4.28 -6.66 15.54
N VAL A 113 -3.29 -5.78 15.30
CA VAL A 113 -3.11 -4.55 16.10
C VAL A 113 -4.32 -3.63 15.97
N GLN A 114 -4.81 -3.40 14.74
CA GLN A 114 -5.95 -2.54 14.47
C GLN A 114 -7.25 -3.08 15.11
N GLU A 115 -7.48 -4.38 15.04
CA GLU A 115 -8.63 -5.06 15.64
C GLU A 115 -8.62 -4.92 17.17
N GLU A 116 -7.47 -5.13 17.80
CA GLU A 116 -7.35 -5.00 19.25
C GLU A 116 -7.48 -3.54 19.72
N LEU A 117 -6.96 -2.56 18.96
CA LEU A 117 -7.20 -1.14 19.22
C LEU A 117 -8.69 -0.80 19.14
N ASN A 118 -9.38 -1.28 18.10
CA ASN A 118 -10.83 -1.11 17.96
C ASN A 118 -11.60 -1.74 19.13
N ARG A 119 -11.19 -2.94 19.58
CA ARG A 119 -11.80 -3.62 20.73
C ARG A 119 -11.64 -2.81 22.02
N LEU A 120 -10.45 -2.27 22.27
CA LEU A 120 -10.18 -1.42 23.44
C LEU A 120 -10.97 -0.11 23.39
N GLN A 121 -11.11 0.49 22.20
CA GLN A 121 -11.91 1.69 22.00
C GLN A 121 -13.41 1.44 22.21
N ALA A 122 -13.94 0.34 21.66
CA ALA A 122 -15.33 -0.07 21.89
C ALA A 122 -15.61 -0.36 23.38
N GLY A 123 -14.61 -0.84 24.12
CA GLY A 123 -14.67 -1.02 25.57
C GLY A 123 -14.57 0.27 26.40
N GLY A 124 -14.34 1.42 25.74
CA GLY A 124 -14.15 2.73 26.38
C GLY A 124 -12.82 2.87 27.15
N GLU A 125 -11.87 1.96 26.94
CA GLU A 125 -10.58 1.98 27.66
C GLU A 125 -9.67 3.09 27.12
N LEU A 126 -9.74 3.36 25.82
CA LEU A 126 -8.96 4.37 25.13
C LEU A 126 -9.74 4.97 23.95
N ASN A 127 -9.22 6.06 23.39
CA ASN A 127 -9.54 6.55 22.06
C ASN A 127 -8.25 6.58 21.25
N PHE A 128 -8.30 6.30 19.94
CA PHE A 128 -7.13 6.40 19.09
C PHE A 128 -7.45 7.03 17.74
N GLU A 129 -6.43 7.67 17.17
CA GLU A 129 -6.46 8.27 15.84
C GLU A 129 -5.25 7.77 15.05
N MET A 130 -5.48 7.32 13.83
CA MET A 130 -4.43 6.83 12.93
C MET A 130 -4.02 7.94 11.97
N LYS A 131 -2.72 8.19 11.84
CA LYS A 131 -2.10 9.27 11.05
C LYS A 131 -0.96 8.73 10.19
N ASN A 132 -0.49 9.58 9.27
CA ASN A 132 0.63 9.34 8.36
C ASN A 132 0.39 8.13 7.45
N ALA A 133 -0.36 8.35 6.37
CA ALA A 133 -0.56 7.35 5.34
C ALA A 133 0.80 6.88 4.80
N SER A 134 0.98 5.57 4.73
CA SER A 134 2.25 4.96 4.37
C SER A 134 2.05 3.72 3.53
N PHE A 135 3.03 3.42 2.67
CA PHE A 135 3.14 2.10 2.07
C PHE A 135 3.83 1.15 3.04
N CYS A 136 3.12 0.11 3.48
CA CYS A 136 3.68 -0.96 4.30
C CYS A 136 4.11 -2.14 3.44
N PHE A 137 5.33 -2.61 3.62
CA PHE A 137 5.87 -3.75 2.89
C PHE A 137 6.85 -4.57 3.74
N ASP A 138 6.97 -5.85 3.39
CA ASP A 138 8.03 -6.71 3.88
C ASP A 138 9.21 -6.63 2.92
N VAL A 139 10.44 -6.52 3.45
CA VAL A 139 11.64 -6.79 2.66
C VAL A 139 11.85 -8.29 2.60
N VAL A 140 11.63 -8.90 1.44
CA VAL A 140 11.74 -10.36 1.27
C VAL A 140 13.11 -10.81 0.76
N LYS A 141 13.80 -9.94 0.01
CA LYS A 141 15.14 -10.20 -0.54
C LYS A 141 15.92 -8.89 -0.63
N GLN A 142 17.07 -8.81 0.04
CA GLN A 142 17.98 -7.68 -0.19
C GLN A 142 18.65 -7.81 -1.57
N PRO A 143 18.73 -6.72 -2.35
CA PRO A 143 19.48 -6.73 -3.59
C PRO A 143 20.98 -6.86 -3.32
N ASN A 144 21.66 -7.61 -4.18
CA ASN A 144 23.12 -7.73 -4.14
C ASN A 144 23.81 -6.43 -4.59
N ASP A 145 23.16 -5.70 -5.50
CA ASP A 145 23.62 -4.42 -6.02
C ASP A 145 22.44 -3.44 -6.11
N LEU A 146 22.50 -2.36 -5.32
CA LEU A 146 21.47 -1.31 -5.33
C LEU A 146 21.53 -0.44 -6.58
N CYS A 147 22.71 -0.24 -7.17
CA CYS A 147 22.87 0.55 -8.39
C CYS A 147 22.25 -0.19 -9.58
N GLU A 148 22.48 -1.50 -9.70
CA GLU A 148 21.84 -2.32 -10.73
C GLU A 148 20.31 -2.30 -10.60
N LEU A 149 19.78 -2.49 -9.38
CA LEU A 149 18.34 -2.45 -9.14
C LEU A 149 17.73 -1.08 -9.50
N THR A 150 18.43 0.00 -9.15
CA THR A 150 18.00 1.37 -9.47
C THR A 150 17.98 1.61 -10.98
N LEU A 151 18.98 1.10 -11.72
CA LEU A 151 19.02 1.21 -13.18
C LEU A 151 17.86 0.45 -13.83
N LYS A 152 17.57 -0.77 -13.39
CA LYS A 152 16.43 -1.56 -13.88
C LYS A 152 15.10 -0.87 -13.59
N LEU A 153 14.93 -0.33 -12.39
CA LEU A 153 13.73 0.44 -12.04
C LEU A 153 13.57 1.67 -12.94
N ALA A 154 14.64 2.43 -13.18
CA ALA A 154 14.62 3.60 -14.06
C ALA A 154 14.27 3.22 -15.52
N GLN A 155 14.84 2.12 -16.02
CA GLN A 155 14.51 1.58 -17.35
C GLN A 155 13.04 1.17 -17.44
N HIS A 156 12.49 0.54 -16.40
CA HIS A 156 11.07 0.20 -16.37
C HIS A 156 10.18 1.44 -16.37
N MET A 157 10.49 2.45 -15.55
CA MET A 157 9.75 3.72 -15.54
C MET A 157 9.77 4.39 -16.93
N LYS A 158 10.94 4.39 -17.60
CA LYS A 158 11.10 4.90 -18.96
C LYS A 158 10.23 4.12 -19.96
N SER A 159 10.23 2.79 -19.89
CA SER A 159 9.40 1.96 -20.78
C SER A 159 7.90 2.26 -20.61
N VAL A 160 7.45 2.48 -19.36
CA VAL A 160 6.07 2.89 -19.07
C VAL A 160 5.76 4.26 -19.68
N GLU A 161 6.68 5.21 -19.62
CA GLU A 161 6.55 6.53 -20.24
C GLU A 161 6.50 6.43 -21.78
N ASP A 162 7.48 5.76 -22.39
CA ASP A 162 7.57 5.57 -23.84
C ASP A 162 6.29 4.90 -24.39
N CYS A 163 5.74 3.91 -23.67
CA CYS A 163 4.47 3.26 -24.00
C CYS A 163 3.28 4.24 -24.00
N LYS A 164 3.22 5.14 -23.00
CA LYS A 164 2.16 6.16 -22.92
C LYS A 164 2.27 7.17 -24.06
N ILE A 165 3.49 7.62 -24.38
CA ILE A 165 3.74 8.53 -25.50
C ILE A 165 3.31 7.88 -26.82
N ALA A 166 3.72 6.64 -27.08
CA ALA A 166 3.35 5.93 -28.31
C ALA A 166 1.83 5.75 -28.47
N LYS A 167 1.11 5.49 -27.38
CA LYS A 167 -0.37 5.43 -27.38
C LYS A 167 -0.98 6.78 -27.75
N LEU A 168 -0.48 7.87 -27.20
CA LEU A 168 -0.94 9.23 -27.51
C LEU A 168 -0.64 9.61 -28.96
N ASP A 169 0.56 9.34 -29.46
CA ASP A 169 0.95 9.58 -30.85
C ASP A 169 0.05 8.82 -31.81
N THR A 170 -0.32 7.58 -31.47
CA THR A 170 -1.22 6.76 -32.28
C THR A 170 -2.63 7.36 -32.33
N MET A 171 -3.18 7.77 -31.17
CA MET A 171 -4.47 8.45 -31.12
C MET A 171 -4.46 9.76 -31.90
N TYR A 172 -3.40 10.55 -31.78
CA TYR A 172 -3.25 11.81 -32.50
C TYR A 172 -3.24 11.60 -34.01
N LYS A 173 -2.44 10.64 -34.50
CA LYS A 173 -2.39 10.28 -35.93
C LYS A 173 -3.76 9.84 -36.46
N ALA A 174 -4.49 9.03 -35.69
CA ALA A 174 -5.84 8.60 -36.06
C ALA A 174 -6.81 9.79 -36.15
N ALA A 175 -6.76 10.72 -35.20
CA ALA A 175 -7.60 11.91 -35.20
C ALA A 175 -7.28 12.86 -36.36
N ALA A 176 -5.99 13.10 -36.62
CA ALA A 176 -5.54 13.92 -37.75
C ALA A 176 -6.01 13.33 -39.10
N ALA A 177 -5.83 12.01 -39.30
CA ALA A 177 -6.29 11.34 -40.50
C ALA A 177 -7.82 11.40 -40.69
N ALA A 178 -8.59 11.32 -39.59
CA ALA A 178 -10.04 11.45 -39.64
C ALA A 178 -10.50 12.86 -40.07
N MET A 179 -9.77 13.91 -39.68
CA MET A 179 -10.09 15.29 -40.09
C MET A 179 -9.86 15.56 -41.57
N GLU A 180 -8.91 14.85 -42.20
CA GLU A 180 -8.61 14.98 -43.63
C GLU A 180 -9.52 14.10 -44.51
N GLY A 181 -10.21 13.12 -43.91
CA GLY A 181 -11.05 12.16 -44.61
C GLY A 181 -12.45 12.69 -44.95
N ALA A 182 -13.05 12.13 -46.01
CA ALA A 182 -14.42 12.46 -46.41
C ALA A 182 -15.49 11.99 -45.40
N ASP A 183 -15.16 10.98 -44.59
CA ASP A 183 -16.00 10.45 -43.50
C ASP A 183 -15.12 10.23 -42.27
N ALA A 184 -15.05 11.25 -41.41
CA ALA A 184 -14.21 11.27 -40.22
C ALA A 184 -14.56 10.12 -39.26
N GLN A 185 -15.85 9.81 -39.10
CA GLN A 185 -16.30 8.76 -38.19
C GLN A 185 -15.83 7.39 -38.66
N LYS A 186 -16.04 7.04 -39.93
CA LYS A 186 -15.59 5.74 -40.46
C LYS A 186 -14.06 5.61 -40.45
N THR A 187 -13.36 6.70 -40.77
CA THR A 187 -11.90 6.72 -40.75
C THR A 187 -11.37 6.43 -39.35
N PHE A 188 -11.92 7.12 -38.34
CA PHE A 188 -11.51 6.91 -36.96
C PHE A 188 -11.87 5.51 -36.42
N GLN A 189 -13.07 5.00 -36.73
CA GLN A 189 -13.50 3.64 -36.36
C GLN A 189 -12.59 2.56 -36.94
N ARG A 190 -12.13 2.73 -38.19
CA ARG A 190 -11.16 1.81 -38.81
C ARG A 190 -9.84 1.81 -38.06
N TRP A 191 -9.29 2.98 -37.73
CA TRP A 191 -8.04 3.08 -36.96
C TRP A 191 -8.12 2.41 -35.58
N ILE A 192 -9.24 2.59 -34.86
CA ILE A 192 -9.47 1.89 -33.58
C ILE A 192 -9.45 0.38 -33.79
N SER A 193 -10.15 -0.12 -34.81
CA SER A 193 -10.22 -1.55 -35.11
C SER A 193 -8.82 -2.09 -35.45
N ASP A 194 -8.11 -1.42 -36.36
CA ASP A 194 -6.75 -1.78 -36.76
C ASP A 194 -5.78 -1.80 -35.56
N TYR A 195 -5.89 -0.86 -34.61
CA TYR A 195 -5.07 -0.81 -33.40
C TYR A 195 -5.28 -2.04 -32.49
N PHE A 196 -6.53 -2.41 -32.21
CA PHE A 196 -6.84 -3.57 -31.36
C PHE A 196 -6.65 -4.92 -32.07
N GLU A 197 -6.73 -4.96 -33.40
CA GLU A 197 -6.50 -6.18 -34.19
C GLU A 197 -5.00 -6.42 -34.49
N SER A 198 -4.23 -5.35 -34.66
CA SER A 198 -2.77 -5.42 -34.85
C SER A 198 -2.00 -5.68 -33.55
N SER A 199 -2.62 -5.48 -32.39
CA SER A 199 -2.03 -5.77 -31.08
C SER A 199 -1.92 -7.28 -30.80
N LYS A 200 -1.07 -7.98 -31.56
CA LYS A 200 -0.41 -9.23 -31.14
C LYS A 200 0.95 -8.95 -30.48
N ASP A 201 1.32 -7.68 -30.34
CA ASP A 201 2.56 -7.24 -29.70
C ASP A 201 2.54 -7.53 -28.18
N PRO A 202 3.47 -8.35 -27.67
CA PRO A 202 3.56 -8.68 -26.24
C PRO A 202 3.82 -7.46 -25.35
N SER A 203 4.33 -6.33 -25.88
CA SER A 203 4.55 -5.09 -25.11
C SER A 203 3.26 -4.36 -24.69
N ILE A 204 2.13 -4.65 -25.35
CA ILE A 204 0.81 -4.09 -25.02
C ILE A 204 0.11 -4.93 -23.92
N LYS A 205 0.58 -6.16 -23.67
CA LYS A 205 -0.04 -7.10 -22.71
C LYS A 205 0.32 -6.85 -21.25
N GLU A 206 1.35 -6.06 -20.97
CA GLU A 206 1.87 -5.88 -19.61
C GLU A 206 2.11 -4.41 -19.26
N SER A 207 1.10 -3.56 -19.46
CA SER A 207 0.93 -2.51 -18.47
C SER A 207 0.18 -3.17 -17.31
N PRO A 208 0.82 -3.44 -16.14
CA PRO A 208 0.03 -3.75 -14.96
C PRO A 208 -1.01 -2.64 -14.84
N PRO A 209 -2.30 -2.95 -14.58
CA PRO A 209 -3.27 -1.91 -14.32
C PRO A 209 -2.64 -0.97 -13.29
N PRO A 210 -2.76 0.37 -13.45
CA PRO A 210 -2.19 1.32 -12.49
C PRO A 210 -2.56 0.79 -11.13
N GLY A 211 -1.54 0.44 -10.31
CA GLY A 211 -1.70 -0.42 -9.16
C GLY A 211 -2.86 0.09 -8.33
N ILE A 212 -4.05 -0.49 -8.53
CA ILE A 212 -5.17 -0.27 -7.65
C ILE A 212 -4.73 -1.11 -6.47
N ILE A 213 -3.94 -0.51 -5.60
CA ILE A 213 -3.96 -0.85 -4.19
C ILE A 213 -5.43 -0.66 -3.87
N LYS A 214 -6.20 -1.75 -3.95
CA LYS A 214 -7.57 -1.76 -3.50
C LYS A 214 -7.44 -1.26 -2.08
N ALA A 215 -7.94 -0.05 -1.83
CA ALA A 215 -8.35 0.34 -0.51
C ALA A 215 -9.22 -0.84 -0.05
N SER A 216 -8.63 -1.72 0.77
CA SER A 216 -9.39 -2.77 1.41
C SER A 216 -10.48 -2.02 2.14
N ARG A 217 -11.73 -2.29 1.76
CA ARG A 217 -12.92 -1.57 2.20
C ARG A 217 -12.85 -1.40 3.72
N TYR A 218 -12.41 -0.24 4.18
CA TYR A 218 -12.76 0.22 5.51
C TYR A 218 -14.21 0.63 5.39
N GLY A 219 -15.03 0.04 6.27
CA GLY A 219 -16.48 0.10 6.21
C GLY A 219 -16.98 1.51 6.02
N GLU A 220 -18.10 1.62 5.31
CA GLU A 220 -18.97 2.79 5.30
C GLU A 220 -19.15 3.30 6.73
N MET A 221 -18.33 4.25 7.16
CA MET A 221 -18.71 5.14 8.24
C MET A 221 -19.68 6.11 7.62
N THR A 222 -20.96 5.78 7.78
CA THR A 222 -22.09 6.66 7.52
C THR A 222 -21.80 8.03 8.13
N HIS A 223 -21.49 9.00 7.27
CA HIS A 223 -21.61 10.42 7.60
C HIS A 223 -23.10 10.73 7.72
N HIS A 224 -23.70 10.38 8.85
CA HIS A 224 -24.95 10.99 9.28
C HIS A 224 -24.61 12.22 10.11
N LEU A 225 -25.20 13.35 9.67
CA LEU A 225 -25.38 14.62 10.36
C LEU A 225 -24.18 15.57 10.34
N PHE A 226 -24.19 16.50 9.38
CA PHE A 226 -24.26 17.93 9.70
C PHE A 226 -24.58 18.75 8.44
N TRP A 227 -25.86 18.98 8.15
CA TRP A 227 -26.38 20.17 7.44
C TRP A 227 -27.89 20.20 7.76
N SER A 228 -28.25 20.84 8.87
CA SER A 228 -29.60 21.38 9.04
C SER A 228 -29.57 22.83 8.57
N ARG A 229 -30.60 23.16 7.80
CA ARG A 229 -30.93 24.49 7.27
C ARG A 229 -30.92 25.59 8.32
#